data_AF-A0AB38BFN3-F1
#
_entry.id   AF-A0AB38BFN3-F1
#
_cell.length_a   1.000
_cell.length_b   1.000
_cell.length_c   1.000
_cell.angle_alpha   90.00
_cell.angle_beta   90.00
_cell.angle_gamma   90.00
#
_symmetry.space_group_name_H-M   'P 1'
#
loop_
_entity.id
_entity.type
_entity.pdbx_description
1 polymer ?
#
loop_
_entity_poly.entity_id
_entity_poly.type
_entity_poly.pdbx_seq_one_letter_code
_entity_poly.pdbx_strand_id
1 'polypeptide(L)'
;MRSFMEGIVFGTVVGGLLGLLNTPRSGKENRAKAKAYLEDNTLAVEDLNESVQGLRKAIQSLTNEGLASVNAVSEEVTKSIESFTQQAQPRINRINDKLAVLTDDMEKSQQAWNRKCLQRQMPHHNNVH
;
A
#
# COMPACT_ATOMS: atom_id res chain seq x y z
N MET A 1 28.87 1.51 -8.77
CA MET A 1 27.78 0.78 -8.09
C MET A 1 27.57 1.20 -6.63
N ARG A 2 28.57 1.15 -5.73
CA ARG A 2 28.36 1.52 -4.29
C ARG A 2 27.74 2.91 -4.07
N SER A 3 28.30 3.96 -4.68
CA SER A 3 27.82 5.35 -4.48
C SER A 3 26.43 5.62 -5.04
N PHE A 4 26.01 4.87 -6.06
CA PHE A 4 24.66 4.98 -6.62
C PHE A 4 23.62 4.30 -5.72
N MET A 5 23.94 3.12 -5.22
CA MET A 5 23.06 2.39 -4.29
C MET A 5 22.95 3.12 -2.94
N GLU A 6 24.01 3.77 -2.47
CA GLU A 6 23.96 4.70 -1.35
C GLU A 6 23.03 5.88 -1.62
N GLY A 7 23.06 6.43 -2.84
CA GLY A 7 22.13 7.48 -3.28
C GLY A 7 20.66 7.03 -3.29
N ILE A 8 20.36 5.83 -3.79
CA ILE A 8 19.01 5.25 -3.74
C ILE A 8 18.57 5.04 -2.28
N VAL A 9 19.43 4.47 -1.44
CA VAL A 9 19.09 4.20 -0.04
C VAL A 9 18.83 5.52 0.70
N PHE A 10 19.71 6.50 0.54
CA PHE A 10 19.55 7.82 1.13
C PHE A 10 18.28 8.51 0.61
N GLY A 11 18.04 8.48 -0.70
CA GLY A 11 16.85 9.04 -1.34
C GLY A 11 15.56 8.35 -0.89
N THR A 12 15.58 7.04 -0.67
CA THR A 12 14.41 6.29 -0.18
C THR A 12 14.13 6.60 1.28
N VAL A 13 15.16 6.75 2.12
CA VAL A 13 14.98 7.10 3.53
C VAL A 13 14.45 8.53 3.66
N VAL A 14 15.10 9.50 3.02
CA VAL A 14 14.70 10.91 3.09
C VAL A 14 13.36 11.12 2.38
N GLY A 15 13.19 10.59 1.18
CA GLY A 15 11.94 10.65 0.42
C GLY A 15 10.80 9.89 1.10
N GLY A 16 11.08 8.78 1.78
CA GLY A 16 10.12 8.05 2.59
C GLY A 16 9.65 8.86 3.78
N LEU A 17 10.58 9.43 4.55
CA LEU A 17 10.24 10.31 5.68
C LEU A 17 9.42 11.51 5.22
N LEU A 18 9.85 12.21 4.17
CA LEU A 18 9.13 13.36 3.63
C LEU A 18 7.79 12.96 3.00
N GLY A 19 7.70 11.82 2.34
CA GLY A 19 6.45 11.29 1.78
C GLY A 19 5.45 10.92 2.86
N LEU A 20 5.91 10.32 3.97
CA LEU A 20 5.09 10.05 5.15
C LEU A 20 4.65 11.35 5.85
N LEU A 21 5.52 12.36 5.93
CA LEU A 21 5.22 13.65 6.56
C LEU A 21 4.29 14.53 5.71
N ASN A 22 4.43 14.45 4.38
CA ASN A 22 3.64 15.21 3.41
C ASN A 22 2.37 14.48 2.95
N THR A 23 2.18 13.22 3.36
CA THR A 23 0.89 12.55 3.21
C THR A 23 -0.12 13.31 4.06
N PRO A 24 -1.10 14.03 3.49
CA PRO A 24 -2.17 14.57 4.29
C PRO A 24 -2.94 13.35 4.80
N ARG A 25 -3.32 13.27 6.08
CA ARG A 25 -4.60 12.69 6.60
C ARG A 25 -4.43 12.09 8.01
N SER A 26 -5.46 12.29 8.82
CA SER A 26 -5.56 11.82 10.21
C SER A 26 -5.96 10.34 10.31
N GLY A 27 -5.52 9.66 11.37
CA GLY A 27 -5.55 8.19 11.50
C GLY A 27 -6.93 7.50 11.60
N LYS A 28 -8.03 8.21 11.89
CA LYS A 28 -9.39 7.61 11.92
C LYS A 28 -9.99 7.49 10.53
N GLU A 29 -9.89 8.55 9.74
CA GLU A 29 -10.34 8.58 8.36
C GLU A 29 -9.50 7.63 7.49
N ASN A 30 -8.23 7.43 7.84
CA ASN A 30 -7.34 6.52 7.13
C ASN A 30 -7.68 5.04 7.33
N ARG A 31 -8.23 4.63 8.48
CA ARG A 31 -8.70 3.24 8.67
C ARG A 31 -9.97 2.97 7.87
N ALA A 32 -10.90 3.92 7.88
CA ALA A 32 -12.14 3.81 7.10
C ALA A 32 -11.86 3.86 5.60
N LYS A 33 -10.98 4.77 5.15
CA LYS A 33 -10.55 4.83 3.75
C LYS A 33 -9.67 3.66 3.36
N ALA A 34 -8.71 3.21 4.18
CA ALA A 34 -7.95 2.00 3.87
C ALA A 34 -8.85 0.78 3.79
N LYS A 35 -9.85 0.66 4.67
CA LYS A 35 -10.84 -0.41 4.61
C LYS A 35 -11.72 -0.31 3.36
N ALA A 36 -12.23 0.88 3.04
CA ALA A 36 -12.98 1.13 1.81
C ALA A 36 -12.12 0.91 0.56
N TYR A 37 -10.85 1.30 0.57
CA TYR A 37 -9.89 1.04 -0.51
C TYR A 37 -9.61 -0.45 -0.63
N LEU A 38 -9.53 -1.21 0.46
CA LEU A 38 -9.32 -2.67 0.46
C LEU A 38 -10.60 -3.43 0.04
N GLU A 39 -11.78 -2.92 0.38
CA GLU A 39 -13.09 -3.48 0.04
C GLU A 39 -13.50 -3.19 -1.41
N ASP A 40 -13.28 -1.96 -1.92
CA ASP A 40 -13.53 -1.61 -3.32
C ASP A 40 -12.38 -2.05 -4.24
N ASN A 41 -11.14 -2.09 -3.75
CA ASN A 41 -9.98 -2.51 -4.50
C ASN A 41 -9.18 -3.50 -3.67
N THR A 42 -9.23 -4.78 -4.00
CA THR A 42 -8.19 -5.73 -3.60
C THR A 42 -6.84 -5.17 -4.07
N LEU A 43 -6.19 -4.36 -3.22
CA LEU A 43 -4.93 -3.61 -3.36
C LEU A 43 -4.41 -3.70 -4.80
N ALA A 44 -4.98 -2.86 -5.67
CA ALA A 44 -4.97 -3.02 -7.12
C ALA A 44 -3.56 -3.23 -7.67
N VAL A 45 -3.24 -4.50 -7.89
CA VAL A 45 -2.00 -4.98 -8.52
C VAL A 45 -1.85 -4.35 -9.92
N GLU A 46 -2.97 -4.02 -10.53
CA GLU A 46 -3.11 -3.33 -11.81
C GLU A 46 -2.64 -1.87 -11.77
N ASP A 47 -3.03 -1.12 -10.73
CA ASP A 47 -2.61 0.29 -10.53
C ASP A 47 -1.10 0.40 -10.23
N LEU A 48 -0.55 -0.59 -9.52
CA LEU A 48 0.90 -0.70 -9.32
C LEU A 48 1.64 -0.94 -10.64
N ASN A 49 1.07 -1.75 -11.54
CA ASN A 49 1.68 -2.01 -12.85
C ASN A 49 1.64 -0.75 -13.72
N GLU A 50 0.52 -0.01 -13.72
CA GLU A 50 0.40 1.27 -14.43
C GLU A 50 1.38 2.32 -13.90
N SER A 51 1.49 2.45 -12.58
CA SER A 51 2.44 3.33 -11.91
C SER A 51 3.90 2.99 -12.25
N VAL A 52 4.25 1.70 -12.28
CA VAL A 52 5.58 1.22 -12.71
C VAL A 52 5.85 1.56 -14.17
N GLN A 53 4.86 1.40 -15.06
CA GLN A 53 4.98 1.76 -16.46
C GLN A 53 5.15 3.27 -16.67
N GLY A 54 4.41 4.08 -15.91
CA GLY A 54 4.56 5.54 -15.89
C GLY A 54 5.97 5.96 -15.45
N LEU A 55 6.49 5.34 -14.38
CA LEU A 55 7.85 5.59 -13.91
C LEU A 55 8.91 5.22 -14.96
N ARG A 56 8.76 4.07 -15.63
CA ARG A 56 9.64 3.67 -16.74
C ARG A 56 9.62 4.68 -17.90
N LYS A 57 8.44 5.14 -18.32
CA LYS A 57 8.31 6.17 -19.36
C LYS A 57 8.94 7.49 -18.96
N ALA A 58 8.74 7.91 -17.71
CA ALA A 58 9.35 9.14 -17.19
C ALA A 58 10.87 9.05 -17.20
N ILE A 59 11.43 7.91 -16.78
CA ILE A 59 12.88 7.65 -16.84
C ILE A 59 13.39 7.66 -18.28
N GLN A 60 12.66 7.03 -19.21
CA GLN A 60 13.01 7.01 -20.63
C GLN A 60 12.99 8.42 -21.26
N SER A 61 11.95 9.21 -21.01
CA SER A 61 11.87 10.61 -21.47
C SER A 61 12.98 11.46 -20.86
N LEU A 62 13.22 11.33 -19.54
CA LEU A 62 14.30 12.04 -18.85
C LEU A 62 15.68 11.69 -19.41
N THR A 63 15.87 10.46 -19.87
CA THR A 63 17.13 9.97 -20.48
C THR A 63 17.29 10.48 -21.92
N ASN A 64 16.20 10.49 -22.69
CA ASN A 64 16.19 10.99 -24.06
C ASN A 64 16.38 12.51 -24.13
N GLU A 65 15.91 13.24 -23.12
CA GLU A 65 15.94 14.71 -23.08
C GLU A 65 17.08 15.27 -22.21
N GLY A 66 17.58 14.50 -21.26
CA GLY A 66 18.51 14.96 -20.22
C GLY A 66 19.84 14.21 -20.21
N LEU A 67 20.88 14.89 -20.71
CA LEU A 67 22.33 14.65 -20.50
C LEU A 67 22.83 13.20 -20.69
N ALA A 68 23.73 13.01 -21.66
CA ALA A 68 24.34 11.70 -22.00
C ALA A 68 24.95 10.90 -20.83
N SER A 69 25.27 11.56 -19.70
CA SER A 69 25.80 10.91 -18.50
C SER A 69 24.76 10.12 -17.69
N VAL A 70 23.46 10.28 -17.97
CA VAL A 70 22.37 9.65 -17.20
C VAL A 70 22.00 8.27 -17.76
N ASN A 71 22.42 7.94 -18.99
CA ASN A 71 22.11 6.67 -19.68
C ASN A 71 22.45 5.42 -18.84
N ALA A 72 23.66 5.35 -18.28
CA ALA A 72 24.09 4.19 -17.48
C ALA A 72 23.29 4.06 -16.17
N VAL A 73 22.91 5.19 -15.58
CA VAL A 73 22.09 5.23 -14.37
C VAL A 73 20.66 4.81 -14.68
N SER A 74 20.12 5.25 -15.82
CA SER A 74 18.77 4.93 -16.29
C SER A 74 18.58 3.43 -16.54
N GLU A 75 19.55 2.78 -17.18
CA GLU A 75 19.53 1.33 -17.36
C GLU A 75 19.53 0.58 -16.02
N GLU A 76 20.35 1.02 -15.07
CA GLU A 76 20.44 0.41 -13.74
C GLU A 76 19.16 0.61 -12.91
N VAL A 77 18.54 1.80 -12.97
CA VAL A 77 17.23 2.08 -12.35
C VAL A 77 16.14 1.25 -12.99
N THR A 78 16.11 1.18 -14.33
CA THR A 78 15.10 0.40 -15.07
C THR A 78 15.16 -1.07 -14.69
N LYS A 79 16.38 -1.63 -14.62
CA LYS A 79 16.62 -3.01 -14.17
C LYS A 79 16.23 -3.21 -12.71
N SER A 80 16.49 -2.23 -11.85
CA SER A 80 16.08 -2.27 -10.44
C SER A 80 14.55 -2.26 -10.29
N ILE A 81 13.85 -1.43 -11.06
CA ILE A 81 12.38 -1.38 -11.08
C ILE A 81 11.83 -2.71 -11.60
N GLU A 82 12.39 -3.26 -12.66
CA GLU A 82 11.97 -4.54 -13.20
C GLU A 82 12.17 -5.70 -12.23
N SER A 83 13.34 -5.77 -11.61
CA SER A 83 13.65 -6.76 -10.58
C SER A 83 12.74 -6.61 -9.36
N PHE A 84 12.47 -5.37 -8.95
CA PHE A 84 11.53 -5.07 -7.88
C PHE A 84 10.13 -5.54 -8.25
N THR A 85 9.59 -5.16 -9.41
CA THR A 85 8.25 -5.60 -9.86
C THR A 85 8.17 -7.11 -9.90
N GLN A 86 9.11 -7.81 -10.54
CA GLN A 86 9.07 -9.27 -10.66
C GLN A 86 9.08 -9.97 -9.29
N GLN A 87 9.87 -9.47 -8.33
CA GLN A 87 9.99 -10.08 -7.00
C GLN A 87 8.91 -9.61 -6.02
N ALA A 88 8.46 -8.36 -6.13
CA ALA A 88 7.53 -7.73 -5.22
C ALA A 88 6.08 -8.01 -5.61
N GLN A 89 5.71 -8.08 -6.90
CA GLN A 89 4.33 -8.37 -7.33
C GLN A 89 3.71 -9.58 -6.60
N PRO A 90 4.34 -10.78 -6.61
CA PRO A 90 3.75 -11.93 -5.91
C PRO A 90 3.70 -11.75 -4.40
N ARG A 91 4.60 -10.95 -3.82
CA ARG A 91 4.61 -10.65 -2.38
C ARG A 91 3.52 -9.65 -2.02
N ILE A 92 3.31 -8.63 -2.84
CA ILE A 92 2.22 -7.66 -2.72
C ILE A 92 0.87 -8.38 -2.84
N ASN A 93 0.72 -9.30 -3.80
CA ASN A 93 -0.49 -10.13 -3.93
C ASN A 93 -0.75 -10.97 -2.66
N ARG A 94 0.30 -11.51 -2.01
CA ARG A 94 0.12 -12.21 -0.74
C ARG A 94 -0.25 -11.29 0.43
N ILE A 95 0.23 -10.03 0.41
CA ILE A 95 -0.11 -9.03 1.41
C ILE A 95 -1.58 -8.61 1.24
N ASN A 96 -2.06 -8.45 0.01
CA ASN A 96 -3.48 -8.26 -0.32
C ASN A 96 -4.35 -9.33 0.35
N ASP A 97 -4.07 -10.61 0.07
CA ASP A 97 -4.87 -11.72 0.58
C ASP A 97 -4.94 -11.71 2.12
N LYS A 98 -3.79 -11.45 2.76
CA LYS A 98 -3.70 -11.35 4.22
C LYS A 98 -4.45 -10.14 4.77
N LEU A 99 -4.47 -9.02 4.04
CA LEU A 99 -5.21 -7.82 4.44
C LEU A 99 -6.72 -8.01 4.25
N ALA A 100 -7.16 -8.75 3.24
CA ALA A 100 -8.56 -9.14 3.07
C ALA A 100 -9.03 -10.01 4.26
N VAL A 101 -8.23 -11.00 4.65
CA VAL A 101 -8.51 -11.84 5.84
C VAL A 101 -8.52 -11.00 7.12
N LEU A 102 -7.55 -10.11 7.31
CA LEU A 102 -7.51 -9.23 8.48
C LEU A 102 -8.73 -8.31 8.54
N THR A 103 -9.18 -7.81 7.40
CA THR A 103 -10.37 -6.95 7.30
C THR A 103 -11.63 -7.71 7.68
N ASP A 104 -11.81 -8.91 7.15
CA ASP A 104 -12.93 -9.81 7.48
C ASP A 104 -12.93 -10.20 8.98
N ASP A 105 -11.76 -10.52 9.54
CA ASP A 105 -11.62 -10.82 10.98
C ASP A 105 -11.93 -9.61 11.87
N MET A 106 -11.53 -8.41 11.44
CA MET A 106 -11.85 -7.17 12.14
C MET A 106 -13.37 -6.88 12.11
N GLU A 107 -14.04 -7.12 10.99
CA GLU A 107 -15.49 -6.99 10.89
C GLU A 107 -16.23 -8.00 11.76
N LYS A 108 -15.83 -9.28 11.72
CA LYS A 108 -16.43 -10.33 12.55
C LYS A 108 -16.25 -10.04 14.03
N SER A 109 -15.07 -9.56 14.44
CA SER A 109 -14.82 -9.14 15.81
C SER A 109 -15.72 -7.97 16.22
N GLN A 110 -15.85 -6.94 15.36
CA GLN A 110 -16.73 -5.79 15.60
C GLN A 110 -18.21 -6.20 15.69
N GLN A 111 -18.67 -7.11 14.83
CA GLN A 111 -20.04 -7.64 14.86
C GLN A 111 -20.31 -8.53 16.09
N ALA A 112 -19.33 -9.33 16.51
CA ALA A 112 -19.42 -10.14 17.73
C ALA A 112 -19.49 -9.28 18.99
N TRP A 113 -18.70 -8.19 19.03
CA TRP A 113 -18.81 -7.16 20.07
C TRP A 113 -20.21 -6.51 20.06
N ASN A 114 -20.71 -6.11 18.89
CA ASN A 114 -22.01 -5.46 18.78
C ASN A 114 -23.17 -6.39 19.20
N ARG A 115 -23.11 -7.69 18.82
CA ARG A 115 -24.09 -8.70 19.26
C ARG A 115 -24.08 -8.92 20.78
N LYS A 116 -22.90 -9.03 21.39
CA LYS A 116 -22.81 -9.21 22.85
C LYS A 116 -23.30 -7.97 23.62
N CYS A 117 -23.06 -6.77 23.11
CA CYS A 117 -23.60 -5.54 23.68
C CYS A 117 -25.14 -5.51 23.57
N LEU A 118 -25.70 -5.87 22.41
CA LEU A 118 -27.17 -5.95 22.20
C LEU A 118 -27.83 -7.02 23.08
N GLN A 119 -27.20 -8.18 23.26
CA GLN A 119 -27.71 -9.25 24.14
C GLN A 119 -27.74 -8.84 25.62
N ARG A 120 -26.85 -7.93 26.02
CA ARG A 120 -26.77 -7.41 27.40
C ARG A 120 -27.71 -6.22 27.63
N GLN A 121 -28.29 -5.66 26.58
CA GLN A 121 -29.24 -4.54 26.65
C GLN A 121 -30.72 -4.98 26.63
N MET A 122 -31.04 -6.27 26.42
CA MET A 122 -32.42 -6.76 26.52
C MET A 122 -32.74 -7.13 27.98
N PRO A 123 -33.69 -6.43 28.64
CA PRO A 123 -34.15 -6.85 29.97
C PRO A 123 -34.88 -8.19 29.85
N HIS A 124 -34.51 -9.14 30.71
CA HIS A 124 -35.33 -10.32 31.00
C HIS A 124 -36.65 -9.87 31.64
N HIS A 125 -37.64 -9.46 30.84
CA HIS A 125 -39.04 -9.51 31.26
C HIS A 125 -39.54 -10.92 31.00
N ASN A 126 -39.19 -11.83 31.91
CA ASN A 126 -39.85 -13.12 31.99
C ASN A 126 -41.16 -12.93 32.76
N ASN A 127 -42.24 -13.34 32.11
CA ASN A 127 -43.57 -13.53 32.68
C ASN A 127 -43.46 -14.33 33.98
N VAL A 128 -44.00 -13.80 35.08
CA VAL A 128 -44.37 -14.58 36.25
C VAL A 128 -45.82 -14.18 36.57
N HIS A 129 -46.70 -15.13 36.28
CA HIS A 129 -48.07 -15.34 36.77
C HIS A 129 -48.93 -14.13 37.18
#